data_AF-A0AAD2CUS7-F1
#
_entry.id   AF-A0AAD2CUS7-F1
#
_cell.length_a   1.000
_cell.length_b   1.000
_cell.length_c   1.000
_cell.angle_alpha   90.00
_cell.angle_beta   90.00
_cell.angle_gamma   90.00
#
_symmetry.space_group_name_H-M   'P 1'
#
loop_
_entity.id
_entity.type
_entity.pdbx_description
1 polymer ?
#
loop_
_entity_poly.entity_id
_entity_poly.type
_entity_poly.pdbx_seq_one_letter_code
_entity_poly.pdbx_strand_id
1 'polypeptide(L)'
;MPNKVYFKPSLLPTGMLEIAVELDDLDGTPVHLQWLEPDESAKTLGILMPPCSNRKAQLVVMKGKAKAWADQIQPSFLHRYDVLPLLRTTIQKTLEYPMALTFFSQQEWDQILSPVLRVTLPKAGICRNFSRAMVDAPIELQGVGVPCPYSLQVTKQLDVLLHHPANETKTGAFLEAVIQAHQLETGTSYGLFQQVYANTFILASDTWAKRTWSEP
;
A
#
# COMPACT_ATOMS: atom_id res chain seq x y z
N MET A 1 -14.86 -6.31 -14.02
CA MET A 1 -14.41 -5.83 -12.69
C MET A 1 -15.57 -5.98 -11.72
N PRO A 2 -15.39 -6.08 -10.39
CA PRO A 2 -16.56 -6.09 -9.52
C PRO A 2 -17.25 -4.72 -9.60
N ASN A 3 -18.49 -4.75 -10.08
CA ASN A 3 -19.38 -3.62 -10.30
C ASN A 3 -19.84 -3.03 -8.95
N LYS A 4 -19.07 -2.06 -8.44
CA LYS A 4 -19.21 -1.52 -7.09
C LYS A 4 -19.23 -0.01 -7.14
N VAL A 5 -20.19 0.60 -6.44
CA VAL A 5 -20.32 2.05 -6.35
C VAL A 5 -20.23 2.46 -4.88
N TYR A 6 -19.41 3.47 -4.64
CA TYR A 6 -19.22 4.07 -3.33
C TYR A 6 -20.20 5.22 -3.13
N PHE A 7 -21.10 5.06 -2.18
CA PHE A 7 -22.04 6.12 -1.80
C PHE A 7 -22.40 5.95 -0.33
N LYS A 8 -22.53 7.05 0.40
CA LYS A 8 -22.94 7.01 1.81
C LYS A 8 -24.47 6.86 1.89
N PRO A 9 -25.01 5.67 2.15
CA PRO A 9 -26.44 5.38 2.08
C PRO A 9 -27.24 6.13 3.18
N SER A 10 -26.59 6.51 4.28
CA SER A 10 -27.19 7.36 5.32
C SER A 10 -27.50 8.80 4.88
N LEU A 11 -26.99 9.24 3.72
CA LEU A 11 -27.35 10.52 3.11
C LEU A 11 -28.55 10.41 2.15
N LEU A 12 -29.03 9.19 1.87
CA LEU A 12 -30.21 8.98 1.04
C LEU A 12 -31.49 9.11 1.89
N PRO A 13 -32.56 9.71 1.33
CA PRO A 13 -33.87 9.60 1.95
C PRO A 13 -34.29 8.13 2.05
N THR A 14 -35.04 7.78 3.10
CA THR A 14 -35.33 6.40 3.58
C THR A 14 -35.97 5.44 2.55
N GLY A 15 -36.27 5.90 1.33
CA GLY A 15 -36.81 5.09 0.22
C GLY A 15 -35.88 4.90 -1.00
N MET A 16 -34.68 5.50 -1.04
CA MET A 16 -33.75 5.34 -2.18
C MET A 16 -32.77 4.18 -2.03
N LEU A 17 -32.72 3.52 -0.86
CA LEU A 17 -31.84 2.38 -0.60
C LEU A 17 -32.21 1.11 -1.40
N GLU A 18 -33.43 1.06 -1.95
CA GLU A 18 -33.95 -0.08 -2.71
C GLU A 18 -33.73 0.05 -4.23
N ILE A 19 -33.14 1.15 -4.71
CA ILE A 19 -32.89 1.34 -6.14
C ILE A 19 -31.69 0.48 -6.55
N ALA A 20 -31.99 -0.69 -7.09
CA ALA A 20 -31.04 -1.52 -7.82
C ALA A 20 -30.65 -0.80 -9.11
N VAL A 21 -29.42 -0.26 -9.16
CA VAL A 21 -28.87 0.26 -10.42
C VAL A 21 -28.25 -0.92 -11.17
N GLU A 22 -28.83 -1.23 -12.32
CA GLU A 22 -28.35 -2.26 -13.23
C GLU A 22 -27.63 -1.57 -14.39
N LEU A 23 -26.42 -2.03 -14.70
CA LEU A 23 -25.69 -1.63 -15.89
C LEU A 23 -25.54 -2.84 -16.80
N ASP A 24 -25.74 -2.64 -18.09
CA ASP A 24 -25.40 -3.64 -19.08
C ASP A 24 -23.87 -3.78 -19.16
N ASP A 25 -23.37 -4.99 -18.96
CA ASP A 25 -21.95 -5.31 -19.18
C ASP A 25 -21.62 -5.24 -20.69
N LEU A 26 -20.35 -5.36 -21.04
CA LEU A 26 -19.88 -5.37 -22.45
C LEU A 26 -20.60 -6.42 -23.31
N ASP A 27 -21.09 -7.49 -22.69
CA ASP A 27 -21.83 -8.58 -23.32
C ASP A 27 -23.37 -8.36 -23.33
N GLY A 28 -23.86 -7.19 -22.90
CA GLY A 28 -25.28 -6.86 -22.82
C GLY A 28 -26.03 -7.57 -21.68
N THR A 29 -25.31 -8.12 -20.71
CA THR A 29 -25.91 -8.78 -19.53
C THR A 29 -26.10 -7.75 -18.42
N PRO A 30 -27.31 -7.62 -17.83
CA PRO A 30 -27.51 -6.68 -16.73
C PRO A 30 -26.76 -7.16 -15.49
N VAL A 31 -25.87 -6.33 -14.97
CA VAL A 31 -25.12 -6.58 -13.75
C VAL A 31 -25.55 -5.60 -12.67
N HIS A 32 -26.01 -6.14 -11.55
CA HIS A 32 -26.39 -5.36 -10.38
C HIS A 32 -25.16 -4.73 -9.72
N LEU A 33 -25.19 -3.41 -9.53
CA LEU A 33 -24.14 -2.67 -8.83
C LEU A 33 -24.30 -2.84 -7.31
N GLN A 34 -23.27 -3.35 -6.65
CA GLN A 34 -23.24 -3.42 -5.19
C GLN A 34 -22.89 -2.04 -4.61
N TRP A 35 -23.76 -1.53 -3.74
CA TRP A 35 -23.51 -0.33 -2.94
C TRP A 35 -22.55 -0.66 -1.79
N LEU A 36 -21.53 0.17 -1.63
CA LEU A 36 -20.58 0.08 -0.52
C LEU A 36 -20.42 1.43 0.17
N GLU A 37 -20.24 1.39 1.49
CA GLU A 37 -19.90 2.59 2.26
C GLU A 37 -18.52 3.12 1.82
N PRO A 38 -18.30 4.45 1.85
CA PRO A 38 -17.00 5.04 1.50
C PRO A 38 -15.81 4.54 2.34
N ASP A 39 -16.09 4.02 3.54
CA ASP A 39 -15.09 3.43 4.44
C ASP A 39 -14.88 1.92 4.20
N GLU A 40 -15.78 1.27 3.45
CA GLU A 40 -15.72 -0.14 3.16
C GLU A 40 -14.76 -0.41 1.99
N SER A 41 -13.75 -1.23 2.20
CA SER A 41 -12.78 -1.51 1.14
C SER A 41 -13.30 -2.58 0.18
N ALA A 42 -13.26 -2.32 -1.12
CA ALA A 42 -13.39 -3.34 -2.15
C ALA A 42 -12.03 -3.66 -2.73
N LYS A 43 -11.84 -4.91 -3.17
CA LYS A 43 -10.62 -5.32 -3.86
C LYS A 43 -10.65 -4.76 -5.29
N THR A 44 -9.77 -3.81 -5.57
CA THR A 44 -9.54 -3.19 -6.89
C THR A 44 -8.11 -3.48 -7.33
N LEU A 45 -7.93 -3.98 -8.55
CA LEU A 45 -6.60 -4.32 -9.12
C LEU A 45 -5.66 -5.08 -8.15
N GLY A 46 -6.20 -5.91 -7.24
CA GLY A 46 -5.41 -6.69 -6.28
C GLY A 46 -5.13 -6.01 -4.92
N ILE A 47 -5.58 -4.76 -4.71
CA ILE A 47 -5.41 -3.96 -3.49
C ILE A 47 -6.80 -3.66 -2.91
N LEU A 48 -6.94 -3.67 -1.58
CA LEU A 48 -8.15 -3.25 -0.90
C LEU A 48 -7.97 -1.82 -0.41
N MET A 49 -8.44 -0.87 -1.21
CA MET A 49 -8.40 0.54 -0.84
C MET A 49 -9.80 1.14 -0.95
N PRO A 50 -10.37 1.64 0.16
CA PRO A 50 -11.58 2.44 0.11
C PRO A 50 -11.25 3.89 -0.33
N PRO A 51 -12.23 4.64 -0.87
CA PRO A 51 -12.05 6.04 -1.24
C PRO A 51 -11.53 6.92 -0.10
N CYS A 52 -11.96 6.68 1.15
CA CYS A 52 -11.48 7.39 2.34
C CYS A 52 -10.06 6.98 2.79
N SER A 53 -9.33 6.18 2.01
CA SER A 53 -7.96 5.73 2.28
C SER A 53 -7.77 5.08 3.66
N ASN A 54 -8.77 4.33 4.11
CA ASN A 54 -8.69 3.47 5.30
C ASN A 54 -7.87 2.21 5.00
N ARG A 55 -6.74 2.08 5.69
CA ARG A 55 -5.72 1.04 5.46
C ARG A 55 -5.93 -0.28 6.22
N LYS A 56 -6.90 -0.34 7.13
CA LYS A 56 -7.08 -1.48 8.06
C LYS A 56 -7.33 -2.81 7.34
N ALA A 57 -8.20 -2.81 6.34
CA ALA A 57 -8.55 -4.00 5.60
C ALA A 57 -7.34 -4.56 4.81
N GLN A 58 -6.59 -3.68 4.15
CA GLN A 58 -5.37 -4.07 3.43
C GLN A 58 -4.31 -4.65 4.36
N LEU A 59 -4.13 -4.07 5.56
CA LEU A 59 -3.20 -4.59 6.56
C LEU A 59 -3.52 -6.03 6.98
N VAL A 60 -4.81 -6.35 7.18
CA VAL A 60 -5.26 -7.72 7.49
C VAL A 60 -4.94 -8.67 6.34
N VAL A 61 -5.22 -8.26 5.10
CA VAL A 61 -4.92 -9.06 3.90
C VAL A 61 -3.42 -9.31 3.76
N MET A 62 -2.58 -8.30 4.00
CA MET A 62 -1.13 -8.44 3.89
C MET A 62 -0.54 -9.34 4.97
N LYS A 63 -1.02 -9.24 6.22
CA LYS A 63 -0.68 -10.18 7.29
C LYS A 63 -1.11 -11.60 6.94
N GLY A 64 -2.31 -11.77 6.37
CA GLY A 64 -2.82 -13.06 5.90
C GLY A 64 -1.91 -13.68 4.82
N LYS A 65 -1.50 -12.90 3.82
CA LYS A 65 -0.56 -13.35 2.78
C LYS A 65 0.81 -13.73 3.35
N ALA A 66 1.35 -12.92 4.25
CA ALA A 66 2.63 -13.19 4.90
C ALA A 66 2.60 -14.47 5.73
N LYS A 67 1.51 -14.69 6.48
CA LYS A 67 1.30 -15.92 7.27
C LYS A 67 1.12 -17.14 6.37
N ALA A 68 0.26 -17.05 5.35
CA ALA A 68 0.03 -18.16 4.42
C ALA A 68 1.32 -18.59 3.72
N TRP A 69 2.14 -17.62 3.30
CA TRP A 69 3.46 -17.91 2.73
C TRP A 69 4.41 -18.56 3.75
N ALA A 70 4.43 -18.06 4.99
CA ALA A 70 5.26 -18.63 6.05
C ALA A 70 4.85 -20.08 6.38
N ASP A 71 3.55 -20.37 6.42
CA ASP A 71 2.99 -21.70 6.66
C ASP A 71 3.35 -22.68 5.53
N GLN A 72 3.42 -22.20 4.28
CA GLN A 72 3.87 -23.00 3.13
C GLN A 72 5.38 -23.30 3.15
N ILE A 73 6.20 -22.35 3.60
CA ILE A 73 7.67 -22.49 3.64
C ILE A 73 8.13 -23.25 4.89
N GLN A 74 7.37 -23.24 5.97
CA GLN A 74 7.74 -23.93 7.20
C GLN A 74 8.09 -25.41 6.98
N PRO A 75 7.26 -26.25 6.32
CA PRO A 75 7.56 -27.66 6.10
C PRO A 75 8.58 -27.92 4.98
N SER A 76 8.89 -26.93 4.13
CA SER A 76 9.72 -27.18 2.95
C SER A 76 11.20 -27.39 3.29
N PHE A 77 11.86 -28.30 2.58
CA PHE A 77 13.31 -28.42 2.63
C PHE A 77 13.92 -27.43 1.64
N LEU A 78 14.76 -26.52 2.14
CA LEU A 78 15.40 -25.48 1.34
C LEU A 78 16.90 -25.47 1.64
N HIS A 79 17.71 -25.30 0.60
CA HIS A 79 19.13 -25.07 0.79
C HIS A 79 19.36 -23.70 1.43
N ARG A 80 20.30 -23.61 2.37
CA ARG A 80 20.55 -22.40 3.17
C ARG A 80 20.72 -21.14 2.31
N TYR A 81 21.47 -21.26 1.20
CA TYR A 81 21.77 -20.13 0.31
C TYR A 81 20.58 -19.69 -0.54
N ASP A 82 19.57 -20.53 -0.73
CA ASP A 82 18.42 -20.23 -1.58
C ASP A 82 17.30 -19.52 -0.82
N VAL A 83 17.34 -19.53 0.51
CA VAL A 83 16.28 -18.96 1.35
C VAL A 83 16.12 -17.45 1.17
N LEU A 84 17.23 -16.70 1.13
CA LEU A 84 17.18 -15.24 0.96
C LEU A 84 16.79 -14.83 -0.47
N PRO A 85 17.34 -15.44 -1.54
CA PRO A 85 16.82 -15.24 -2.90
C PRO A 85 15.33 -15.56 -3.01
N LEU A 86 14.86 -16.67 -2.45
CA LEU A 86 13.44 -17.06 -2.47
C LEU A 86 12.56 -16.00 -1.79
N LEU A 87 12.98 -15.49 -0.63
CA LEU A 87 12.28 -14.41 0.07
C LEU A 87 12.11 -13.18 -0.84
N ARG A 88 13.21 -12.76 -1.48
CA ARG A 88 13.27 -11.55 -2.33
C ARG A 88 12.42 -11.67 -3.60
N THR A 89 12.37 -12.85 -4.21
CA THR A 89 11.65 -13.07 -5.47
C THR A 89 10.17 -13.38 -5.29
N THR A 90 9.77 -13.89 -4.11
CA THR A 90 8.38 -14.33 -3.87
C THR A 90 7.59 -13.38 -2.98
N ILE A 91 7.66 -13.54 -1.66
CA ILE A 91 6.83 -12.78 -0.73
C ILE A 91 7.16 -11.29 -0.76
N GLN A 92 8.43 -10.93 -0.91
CA GLN A 92 8.80 -9.51 -1.00
C GLN A 92 8.12 -8.84 -2.19
N LYS A 93 8.09 -9.47 -3.37
CA LYS A 93 7.38 -8.93 -4.55
C LYS A 93 5.87 -8.83 -4.34
N THR A 94 5.30 -9.80 -3.63
CA THR A 94 3.88 -9.79 -3.26
C THR A 94 3.54 -8.63 -2.31
N LEU A 95 4.46 -8.29 -1.39
CA LEU A 95 4.32 -7.16 -0.47
C LEU A 95 4.67 -5.82 -1.13
N GLU A 96 5.56 -5.81 -2.12
CA GLU A 96 6.02 -4.62 -2.86
C GLU A 96 4.93 -4.03 -3.76
N TYR A 97 4.10 -4.87 -4.37
CA TYR A 97 3.02 -4.41 -5.26
C TYR A 97 2.09 -3.34 -4.65
N PRO A 98 1.51 -3.53 -3.44
CA PRO A 98 0.64 -2.53 -2.84
C PRO A 98 1.36 -1.30 -2.28
N MET A 99 2.69 -1.34 -2.10
CA MET A 99 3.45 -0.30 -1.37
C MET A 99 3.30 1.10 -1.97
N ALA A 100 3.17 1.20 -3.29
CA ALA A 100 2.98 2.48 -3.98
C ALA A 100 1.70 3.22 -3.53
N LEU A 101 0.67 2.49 -3.11
CA LEU A 101 -0.64 3.06 -2.78
C LEU A 101 -0.91 3.03 -1.26
N THR A 102 -0.30 2.11 -0.51
CA THR A 102 -0.54 1.96 0.92
C THR A 102 0.44 2.76 1.77
N PHE A 103 -0.02 3.24 2.91
CA PHE A 103 0.82 3.88 3.93
C PHE A 103 0.77 3.06 5.22
N PHE A 104 1.78 2.24 5.49
CA PHE A 104 1.91 1.56 6.78
C PHE A 104 3.07 2.12 7.59
N SER A 105 2.92 2.10 8.92
CA SER A 105 4.01 2.46 9.82
C SER A 105 5.06 1.35 9.88
N GLN A 106 6.26 1.69 10.37
CA GLN A 106 7.33 0.72 10.58
C GLN A 106 6.88 -0.45 11.49
N GLN A 107 6.09 -0.15 12.54
CA GLN A 107 5.55 -1.18 13.45
C GLN A 107 4.55 -2.11 12.76
N GLU A 108 3.71 -1.57 11.87
CA GLU A 108 2.76 -2.36 11.09
C GLU A 108 3.49 -3.29 10.11
N TRP A 109 4.55 -2.79 9.45
CA TRP A 109 5.42 -3.60 8.61
C TRP A 109 6.14 -4.70 9.39
N ASP A 110 6.62 -4.39 10.59
CA ASP A 110 7.23 -5.39 11.45
C ASP A 110 6.26 -6.52 11.79
N GLN A 111 4.99 -6.20 12.06
CA GLN A 111 3.96 -7.20 12.30
C GLN A 111 3.66 -8.04 11.05
N ILE A 112 3.71 -7.46 9.85
CA ILE A 112 3.53 -8.17 8.58
C ILE A 112 4.70 -9.12 8.32
N LEU A 113 5.94 -8.65 8.53
CA LEU A 113 7.15 -9.39 8.17
C LEU A 113 7.63 -10.36 9.27
N SER A 114 7.20 -10.16 10.52
CA SER A 114 7.50 -11.03 11.66
C SER A 114 7.25 -12.53 11.40
N PRO A 115 6.07 -12.98 10.92
CA PRO A 115 5.83 -14.41 10.65
C PRO A 115 6.77 -14.96 9.57
N VAL A 116 7.09 -14.16 8.56
CA VAL A 116 7.98 -14.54 7.45
C VAL A 116 9.41 -14.74 7.96
N LEU A 117 9.97 -13.73 8.64
CA LEU A 117 11.35 -13.78 9.14
C LEU A 117 11.55 -14.83 10.24
N ARG A 118 10.51 -15.11 11.02
CA ARG A 118 10.53 -16.18 12.02
C ARG A 118 10.77 -17.57 11.40
N VAL A 119 10.34 -17.78 10.15
CA VAL A 119 10.51 -19.05 9.42
C VAL A 119 11.79 -19.03 8.57
N THR A 120 12.09 -17.92 7.91
CA THR A 120 13.20 -17.86 6.96
C THR A 120 14.56 -17.72 7.61
N LEU A 121 14.71 -16.95 8.69
CA LEU A 121 16.02 -16.74 9.33
C LEU A 121 16.63 -18.07 9.83
N PRO A 122 15.91 -18.95 10.55
CA PRO A 122 16.46 -20.23 10.97
C PRO A 122 16.85 -21.13 9.79
N LYS A 123 16.06 -21.13 8.71
CA LYS A 123 16.36 -21.91 7.49
C LYS A 123 17.59 -21.37 6.75
N ALA A 124 17.84 -20.07 6.83
CA ALA A 124 19.08 -19.44 6.35
C ALA A 124 20.26 -19.63 7.33
N GLY A 125 20.10 -20.38 8.42
CA GLY A 125 21.13 -20.59 9.45
C GLY A 125 21.45 -19.34 10.27
N ILE A 126 20.50 -18.42 10.38
CA ILE A 126 20.58 -17.18 11.17
C ILE A 126 19.70 -17.33 12.41
N CYS A 127 20.09 -16.70 13.52
CA CYS A 127 19.29 -16.70 14.73
C CYS A 127 17.90 -16.10 14.48
N ARG A 128 16.85 -16.75 15.00
CA ARG A 128 15.47 -16.29 14.86
C ARG A 128 15.23 -14.89 15.46
N ASN A 129 15.95 -14.58 16.54
CA ASN A 129 15.83 -13.32 17.29
C ASN A 129 16.93 -12.32 16.89
N PHE A 130 17.49 -12.46 15.69
CA PHE A 130 18.50 -11.52 15.21
C PHE A 130 17.92 -10.10 15.11
N SER A 131 18.72 -9.09 15.44
CA SER A 131 18.26 -7.69 15.46
C SER A 131 17.76 -7.27 14.08
N ARG A 132 16.57 -6.64 14.04
CA ARG A 132 15.95 -6.15 12.80
C ARG A 132 16.87 -5.21 12.03
N ALA A 133 17.55 -4.30 12.72
CA ALA A 133 18.49 -3.38 12.08
C ALA A 133 19.61 -4.12 11.32
N MET A 134 20.05 -5.27 11.83
CA MET A 134 21.11 -6.06 11.21
C MET A 134 20.57 -7.01 10.11
N VAL A 135 19.30 -7.43 10.21
CA VAL A 135 18.61 -8.12 9.11
C VAL A 135 18.46 -7.20 7.91
N ASP A 136 18.10 -5.94 8.17
CA ASP A 136 17.81 -4.94 7.15
C ASP A 136 19.07 -4.32 6.55
N ALA A 137 20.19 -4.36 7.29
CA ALA A 137 21.46 -3.84 6.85
C ALA A 137 21.98 -4.54 5.57
N PRO A 138 22.66 -3.81 4.67
CA PRO A 138 23.24 -4.38 3.47
C PRO A 138 24.38 -5.35 3.80
N ILE A 139 24.66 -6.26 2.87
CA ILE A 139 25.72 -7.28 3.01
C ILE A 139 27.10 -6.63 3.15
N GLU A 140 27.32 -5.47 2.51
CA GLU A 140 28.55 -4.68 2.61
C GLU A 140 28.86 -4.22 4.04
N LEU A 141 27.81 -3.99 4.84
CA LEU A 141 27.89 -3.64 6.26
C LEU A 141 27.70 -4.88 7.16
N GLN A 142 28.00 -6.07 6.63
CA GLN A 142 27.85 -7.36 7.31
C GLN A 142 26.41 -7.74 7.69
N GLY A 143 25.40 -7.04 7.16
CA GLY A 143 24.01 -7.36 7.37
C GLY A 143 23.51 -8.55 6.55
N VAL A 144 22.25 -8.95 6.79
CA VAL A 144 21.62 -10.06 6.05
C VAL A 144 21.17 -9.62 4.64
N GLY A 145 20.97 -8.31 4.45
CA GLY A 145 20.57 -7.73 3.17
C GLY A 145 19.10 -7.96 2.81
N VAL A 146 18.22 -8.16 3.78
CA VAL A 146 16.77 -8.15 3.50
C VAL A 146 16.34 -6.68 3.41
N PRO A 147 15.72 -6.22 2.32
CA PRO A 147 15.35 -4.81 2.24
C PRO A 147 14.32 -4.42 3.30
N CYS A 148 14.56 -3.32 4.01
CA CYS A 148 13.61 -2.78 4.97
C CYS A 148 12.28 -2.43 4.26
N PRO A 149 11.15 -3.03 4.65
CA PRO A 149 9.87 -2.84 3.94
C PRO A 149 9.36 -1.41 4.02
N TYR A 150 9.65 -0.69 5.10
CA TYR A 150 9.25 0.72 5.26
C TYR A 150 10.03 1.63 4.30
N SER A 151 11.35 1.49 4.22
CA SER A 151 12.17 2.23 3.25
C SER A 151 11.80 1.92 1.81
N LEU A 152 11.48 0.65 1.50
CA LEU A 152 10.96 0.27 0.19
C LEU A 152 9.62 0.92 -0.13
N GLN A 153 8.73 1.05 0.85
CA GLN A 153 7.44 1.72 0.65
C GLN A 153 7.62 3.17 0.20
N VAL A 154 8.44 3.93 0.94
CA VAL A 154 8.76 5.33 0.60
C VAL A 154 9.41 5.41 -0.77
N THR A 155 10.37 4.51 -1.05
CA THR A 155 11.05 4.45 -2.36
C THR A 155 10.05 4.25 -3.49
N LYS A 156 9.05 3.39 -3.33
CA LYS A 156 8.01 3.16 -4.35
C LYS A 156 7.07 4.34 -4.54
N GLN A 157 6.74 5.05 -3.48
CA GLN A 157 5.91 6.26 -3.57
C GLN A 157 6.66 7.38 -4.28
N LEU A 158 7.95 7.55 -3.98
CA LEU A 158 8.84 8.49 -4.67
C LEU A 158 9.02 8.12 -6.15
N ASP A 159 9.18 6.83 -6.46
CA ASP A 159 9.24 6.34 -7.84
C ASP A 159 7.99 6.73 -8.61
N VAL A 160 6.78 6.56 -8.05
CA VAL A 160 5.52 7.00 -8.64
C VAL A 160 5.48 8.52 -8.85
N LEU A 161 5.93 9.31 -7.86
CA LEU A 161 5.98 10.77 -7.94
C LEU A 161 6.93 11.30 -9.02
N LEU A 162 8.04 10.61 -9.27
CA LEU A 162 9.03 11.04 -10.27
C LEU A 162 8.70 10.49 -11.66
N HIS A 163 8.33 9.21 -11.73
CA HIS A 163 8.15 8.48 -12.97
C HIS A 163 6.93 8.93 -13.77
N HIS A 164 5.77 9.12 -13.12
CA HIS A 164 4.54 9.44 -13.84
C HIS A 164 4.51 10.86 -14.44
N PRO A 165 5.00 11.90 -13.73
CA PRO A 165 5.14 13.23 -14.32
C PRO A 165 6.21 13.26 -15.41
N ALA A 166 7.36 12.60 -15.22
CA ALA A 166 8.43 12.57 -16.23
C ALA A 166 8.00 11.89 -17.55
N ASN A 167 7.09 10.92 -17.49
CA ASN A 167 6.57 10.20 -18.65
C ASN A 167 5.22 10.74 -19.16
N GLU A 168 4.75 11.89 -18.67
CA GLU A 168 3.51 12.55 -19.11
C GLU A 168 2.28 11.62 -19.14
N THR A 169 2.20 10.70 -18.18
CA THR A 169 1.09 9.74 -18.12
C THR A 169 -0.19 10.41 -17.61
N LYS A 170 -1.37 9.82 -17.87
CA LYS A 170 -2.64 10.31 -17.29
C LYS A 170 -2.61 10.40 -15.76
N THR A 171 -1.94 9.45 -15.11
CA THR A 171 -1.70 9.48 -13.67
C THR A 171 -0.84 10.67 -13.26
N GLY A 172 0.14 11.04 -14.08
CA GLY A 172 0.95 12.25 -13.90
C GLY A 172 0.10 13.51 -13.90
N ALA A 173 -0.84 13.65 -14.85
CA ALA A 173 -1.78 14.77 -14.88
C ALA A 173 -2.68 14.84 -13.63
N PHE A 174 -3.14 13.69 -13.13
CA PHE A 174 -3.89 13.65 -11.87
C PHE A 174 -3.04 14.05 -10.66
N LEU A 175 -1.79 13.58 -10.60
CA LEU A 175 -0.86 13.96 -9.55
C LEU A 175 -0.56 15.45 -9.56
N GLU A 176 -0.34 16.03 -10.75
CA GLU A 176 -0.11 17.46 -10.91
C GLU A 176 -1.33 18.27 -10.44
N ALA A 177 -2.53 17.88 -10.85
CA ALA A 177 -3.76 18.53 -10.40
C ALA A 177 -3.92 18.47 -8.86
N VAL A 178 -3.59 17.34 -8.24
CA VAL A 178 -3.60 17.20 -6.78
C VAL A 178 -2.58 18.11 -6.12
N ILE A 179 -1.34 18.19 -6.64
CA ILE A 179 -0.29 19.05 -6.10
C ILE A 179 -0.69 20.53 -6.23
N GLN A 180 -1.22 20.95 -7.38
CA GLN A 180 -1.72 22.30 -7.60
C GLN A 180 -2.90 22.63 -6.66
N ALA A 181 -3.80 21.68 -6.42
CA ALA A 181 -4.88 21.85 -5.46
C ALA A 181 -4.33 22.05 -4.03
N HIS A 182 -3.31 21.30 -3.61
CA HIS A 182 -2.68 21.51 -2.30
C HIS A 182 -1.97 22.87 -2.22
N GLN A 183 -1.35 23.32 -3.30
CA GLN A 183 -0.75 24.64 -3.35
C GLN A 183 -1.80 25.74 -3.16
N LEU A 184 -2.99 25.56 -3.75
CA LEU A 184 -4.13 26.47 -3.56
C LEU A 184 -4.68 26.41 -2.13
N GLU A 185 -4.84 25.21 -1.56
CA GLU A 185 -5.31 25.02 -0.17
C GLU A 185 -4.37 25.64 0.86
N THR A 186 -3.06 25.49 0.67
CA THR A 186 -2.04 26.06 1.56
C THR A 186 -1.83 27.56 1.34
N GLY A 187 -2.27 28.09 0.19
CA GLY A 187 -2.20 29.52 -0.15
C GLY A 187 -0.77 30.04 -0.32
N THR A 188 0.22 29.18 -0.60
CA THR A 188 1.62 29.59 -0.71
C THR A 188 2.10 29.64 -2.16
N SER A 189 3.14 30.44 -2.41
CA SER A 189 3.84 30.48 -3.70
C SER A 189 4.76 29.28 -3.96
N TYR A 190 5.02 28.43 -2.96
CA TYR A 190 5.96 27.31 -3.04
C TYR A 190 5.25 25.99 -3.30
N GLY A 191 5.95 25.05 -3.95
CA GLY A 191 5.42 23.71 -4.20
C GLY A 191 5.25 22.89 -2.92
N LEU A 192 4.34 21.90 -2.93
CA LEU A 192 3.98 21.10 -1.74
C LEU A 192 5.20 20.56 -0.98
N PHE A 193 6.15 19.92 -1.70
CA PHE A 193 7.34 19.32 -1.09
C PHE A 193 8.44 20.32 -0.69
N GLN A 194 8.31 21.60 -1.05
CA GLN A 194 9.23 22.66 -0.60
C GLN A 194 8.82 23.26 0.74
N GLN A 195 7.60 22.97 1.20
CA GLN A 195 7.07 23.49 2.44
C GLN A 195 7.45 22.62 3.63
N VAL A 196 7.48 23.23 4.82
CA VAL A 196 7.66 22.51 6.09
C VAL A 196 6.34 21.86 6.49
N TYR A 197 6.30 20.53 6.48
CA TYR A 197 5.11 19.72 6.81
C TYR A 197 4.42 20.19 8.10
N ALA A 198 5.18 20.32 9.18
CA ALA A 198 4.66 20.68 10.49
C ALA A 198 3.85 21.99 10.51
N ASN A 199 4.11 22.92 9.58
CA ASN A 199 3.44 24.23 9.55
C ASN A 199 2.19 24.23 8.68
N THR A 200 2.24 23.60 7.51
CA THR A 200 1.18 23.72 6.49
C THR A 200 0.29 22.47 6.39
N PHE A 201 0.59 21.37 7.09
CA PHE A 201 -0.23 20.14 7.02
C PHE A 201 -1.68 20.34 7.44
N ILE A 202 -1.96 21.27 8.36
CA ILE A 202 -3.33 21.51 8.85
C ILE A 202 -4.24 22.12 7.78
N LEU A 203 -3.66 22.82 6.81
CA LEU A 203 -4.38 23.51 5.73
C LEU A 203 -4.69 22.60 4.55
N ALA A 204 -3.93 21.51 4.39
CA ALA A 204 -4.06 20.58 3.28
C ALA A 204 -5.08 19.47 3.54
N SER A 205 -5.84 19.08 2.53
CA SER A 205 -6.76 17.94 2.54
C SER A 205 -6.01 16.60 2.73
N ASP A 206 -6.63 15.61 3.37
CA ASP A 206 -6.02 14.28 3.53
C ASP A 206 -6.03 13.50 2.20
N THR A 207 -4.91 13.55 1.49
CA THR A 207 -4.71 12.87 0.22
C THR A 207 -3.46 12.01 0.22
N TRP A 208 -3.32 11.16 -0.81
CA TRP A 208 -2.11 10.36 -1.03
C TRP A 208 -0.84 11.24 -1.13
N ALA A 209 -0.91 12.42 -1.76
CA ALA A 209 0.23 13.34 -1.88
C ALA A 209 0.65 13.93 -0.53
N LYS A 210 -0.32 14.36 0.29
CA LYS A 210 -0.06 14.86 1.65
C LYS A 210 0.59 13.80 2.54
N ARG A 211 0.12 12.55 2.45
CA ARG A 211 0.69 11.43 3.22
C ARG A 211 2.12 11.12 2.78
N THR A 212 2.39 11.14 1.48
CA THR A 212 3.77 10.96 0.97
C THR A 212 4.70 12.08 1.44
N TRP A 213 4.20 13.32 1.55
CA TRP A 213 4.96 14.45 2.10
C TRP A 213 5.15 14.40 3.63
N SER A 214 4.35 13.60 4.36
CA SER A 214 4.53 13.41 5.80
C SER A 214 5.66 12.46 6.16
N GLU A 215 6.08 11.63 5.19
CA GLU A 215 7.19 10.70 5.37
C GLU A 215 8.52 11.47 5.30
N PRO A 216 9.49 11.15 6.17
CA PRO A 216 10.75 11.88 6.33
C PRO A 216 11.76 11.70 5.20
#